data_AF-A0A941WUK4-F1
#
_entry.id   AF-A0A941WUK4-F1
#
_cell.length_a   1.000
_cell.length_b   1.000
_cell.length_c   1.000
_cell.angle_alpha   90.00
_cell.angle_beta   90.00
_cell.angle_gamma   90.00
#
_symmetry.space_group_name_H-M   'P 1'
#
loop_
_entity.id
_entity.type
_entity.pdbx_description
1 polymer ?
#
loop_
_entity_poly.entity_id
_entity_poly.type
_entity_poly.pdbx_seq_one_letter_code
_entity_poly.pdbx_strand_id
1 'polypeptide(L)'
;MKRMIYILAVVMAVGCHRSMAPWPGDGDKQDVAMYVRTRSLSGITASPSVYQFFVYDQVHSSMSRYSVNPEKEDNNVLHLKLFPGTYTGYCVTNAEETENWEYADNLPPGEIFLKSGKTETGDHLLGQSDFTVAQDGDNSAVFDLNRKVGMLRVTIENIPEWLTDLQINLSNISQKMSLTGEYKGDCSITKNIGLPDENGTSVTTLLVFPPKEKAILTLSSNSMVFVTPEHPIESILANRITEIKAIFKDPAATSELDITTRLADWDETILQEADWEVDKPQGPCTGVGNGTNLVLNGSFESDFIDDLPDHWNADVSSKEYTPRIVSVTSPTQEGSKAVRIEGKTYLYQDIPVTGGQCYQLKMYVNAPAHEVKWRSWCTWMKGSKNLPSDALHSPSYQYETSGYIDAYAGKVFRAPADATKLRVEIRNYMDPVEGKGLYVDAIRVEAVD
;
A
#
# COMPACT_ATOMS: atom_id res chain seq x y z
N MET A 1 47.75 32.79 82.00
CA MET A 1 48.66 31.92 81.21
C MET A 1 47.84 30.73 80.74
N LYS A 2 47.15 30.80 79.60
CA LYS A 2 47.62 30.45 78.23
C LYS A 2 48.18 29.02 78.12
N ARG A 3 47.28 28.05 77.86
CA ARG A 3 47.39 26.93 76.88
C ARG A 3 46.51 25.74 77.32
N MET A 4 45.25 25.72 76.91
CA MET A 4 44.44 24.51 76.75
C MET A 4 43.29 24.79 75.78
N ILE A 5 43.65 24.95 74.51
CA ILE A 5 42.76 24.76 73.36
C ILE A 5 43.63 23.92 72.43
N TYR A 6 43.21 22.68 72.15
CA TYR A 6 43.62 21.78 71.04
C TYR A 6 43.35 20.28 71.38
N ILE A 7 42.26 19.96 72.08
CA ILE A 7 41.71 18.60 72.13
C ILE A 7 40.21 18.67 71.87
N LEU A 8 39.84 19.13 70.67
CA LEU A 8 38.48 18.97 70.13
C LEU A 8 38.48 18.90 68.59
N ALA A 9 39.60 18.49 67.99
CA ALA A 9 39.77 18.41 66.53
C ALA A 9 40.42 17.10 66.06
N VAL A 10 40.38 16.03 66.88
CA VAL A 10 40.98 14.72 66.52
C VAL A 10 39.97 13.56 66.61
N VAL A 11 38.69 13.81 66.93
CA VAL A 11 37.66 12.74 67.03
C VAL A 11 36.57 12.81 65.94
N MET A 12 36.72 13.68 64.92
CA MET A 12 35.82 13.69 63.74
C MET A 12 36.50 13.28 62.42
N ALA A 13 37.67 12.65 62.49
CA ALA A 13 38.36 12.08 61.32
C ALA A 13 38.35 10.54 61.29
N VAL A 14 37.45 9.89 62.04
CA VAL A 14 37.03 8.51 61.79
C VAL A 14 35.65 8.54 61.14
N GLY A 15 35.52 9.37 60.10
CA GLY A 15 34.45 9.20 59.13
C GLY A 15 34.79 7.96 58.33
N CYS A 16 33.91 6.96 58.39
CA CYS A 16 33.95 5.76 57.58
C CYS A 16 34.45 6.07 56.15
N HIS A 17 35.71 5.78 55.86
CA HIS A 17 36.12 5.42 54.52
C HIS A 17 35.44 4.07 54.23
N ARG A 18 34.15 4.10 53.90
CA ARG A 18 33.66 3.18 52.89
C ARG A 18 34.43 3.58 51.64
N SER A 19 35.55 2.89 51.40
CA SER A 19 36.07 2.77 50.05
C SER A 19 34.86 2.51 49.17
N MET A 20 34.45 3.48 48.36
CA MET A 20 33.61 3.16 47.22
C MET A 20 34.41 2.08 46.50
N ALA A 21 33.85 0.88 46.38
CA ALA A 21 34.42 -0.10 45.47
C ALA A 21 34.62 0.63 44.13
N PRO A 22 35.81 0.53 43.50
CA PRO A 22 36.05 1.21 42.24
C PRO A 22 34.91 0.84 41.29
N TRP A 23 34.34 1.85 40.62
CA TRP A 23 33.35 1.61 39.58
C TRP A 23 33.94 0.59 38.61
N PRO A 24 33.22 -0.50 38.30
CA PRO A 24 33.79 -1.57 37.50
C PRO A 24 34.20 -0.99 36.14
N GLY A 25 35.46 -1.19 35.78
CA GLY A 25 36.04 -0.72 34.52
C GLY A 25 35.70 -1.69 33.40
N ASP A 26 35.92 -1.29 32.15
CA ASP A 26 35.74 -2.18 30.99
C ASP A 26 36.59 -3.46 31.07
N GLY A 27 37.65 -3.47 31.88
CA GLY A 27 38.49 -4.64 32.16
C GLY A 27 37.86 -5.69 33.09
N ASP A 28 36.74 -5.38 33.76
CA ASP A 28 36.03 -6.34 34.62
C ASP A 28 34.97 -7.14 33.84
N LYS A 29 34.76 -6.83 32.55
CA LYS A 29 33.88 -7.58 31.65
C LYS A 29 34.59 -8.83 31.13
N GLN A 30 33.84 -9.92 31.11
CA GLN A 30 34.26 -11.23 30.62
C GLN A 30 33.83 -11.40 29.17
N ASP A 31 34.67 -12.09 28.37
CA ASP A 31 34.28 -12.53 27.04
C ASP A 31 33.29 -13.69 27.15
N VAL A 32 32.16 -13.58 26.45
CA VAL A 32 31.08 -14.57 26.44
C VAL A 32 30.84 -15.03 25.02
N ALA A 33 31.00 -16.34 24.79
CA ALA A 33 30.72 -16.96 23.51
C ALA A 33 29.20 -17.20 23.34
N MET A 34 28.60 -16.53 22.38
CA MET A 34 27.20 -16.64 22.02
C MET A 34 27.08 -17.60 20.83
N TYR A 35 26.68 -18.84 21.12
CA TYR A 35 26.42 -19.86 20.12
C TYR A 35 25.00 -19.71 19.60
N VAL A 36 24.86 -19.63 18.29
CA VAL A 36 23.55 -19.54 17.64
C VAL A 36 23.29 -20.83 16.88
N ARG A 37 22.17 -21.47 17.18
CA ARG A 37 21.72 -22.68 16.47
C ARG A 37 20.40 -22.38 15.80
N THR A 38 20.37 -22.62 14.51
CA THR A 38 19.12 -22.86 13.80
C THR A 38 18.94 -24.38 13.76
N ARG A 39 17.74 -24.90 14.06
CA ARG A 39 17.41 -26.24 13.56
C ARG A 39 17.59 -26.17 12.04
N SER A 40 18.13 -27.20 11.40
CA SER A 40 18.33 -27.26 9.94
C SER A 40 17.05 -26.84 9.21
N LEU A 41 16.92 -25.53 8.98
CA LEU A 41 15.93 -24.90 8.16
C LEU A 41 16.55 -25.02 6.80
N SER A 42 16.22 -26.14 6.19
CA SER A 42 16.26 -26.25 4.77
C SER A 42 15.65 -24.90 4.25
N GLY A 43 16.43 -24.08 3.50
CA GLY A 43 15.94 -22.85 2.86
C GLY A 43 16.45 -21.51 3.38
N ILE A 44 17.38 -21.51 4.33
CA ILE A 44 18.21 -20.32 4.57
C ILE A 44 19.14 -20.13 3.36
N THR A 45 18.74 -19.32 2.38
CA THR A 45 19.57 -19.02 1.20
C THR A 45 20.74 -18.08 1.50
N ALA A 46 20.86 -17.54 2.72
CA ALA A 46 22.05 -16.84 3.19
C ALA A 46 22.14 -16.84 4.72
N SER A 47 23.32 -17.13 5.28
CA SER A 47 23.59 -16.92 6.72
C SER A 47 23.24 -15.46 7.10
N PRO A 48 22.60 -15.21 8.26
CA PRO A 48 22.31 -13.86 8.70
C PRO A 48 23.58 -13.00 8.71
N SER A 49 23.52 -11.81 8.12
CA SER A 49 24.65 -10.88 8.07
C SER A 49 24.86 -10.14 9.39
N VAL A 50 23.81 -10.03 10.22
CA VAL A 50 23.83 -9.33 11.50
C VAL A 50 22.91 -10.04 12.51
N TYR A 51 23.40 -10.15 13.75
CA TYR A 51 22.67 -10.63 14.91
C TYR A 51 22.45 -9.49 15.91
N GLN A 52 21.22 -9.31 16.36
CA GLN A 52 20.85 -8.38 17.42
C GLN A 52 20.67 -9.15 18.73
N PHE A 53 21.51 -8.85 19.72
CA PHE A 53 21.37 -9.39 21.07
C PHE A 53 20.77 -8.34 21.99
N PHE A 54 19.78 -8.74 22.76
CA PHE A 54 19.23 -7.99 23.87
C PHE A 54 19.52 -8.78 25.15
N VAL A 55 20.30 -8.20 26.05
CA VAL A 55 20.74 -8.83 27.29
C VAL A 55 20.08 -8.12 28.45
N TYR A 56 19.19 -8.83 29.13
CA TYR A 56 18.49 -8.36 30.32
C TYR A 56 19.23 -8.78 31.58
N ASP A 57 19.70 -7.82 32.36
CA ASP A 57 20.29 -8.04 33.68
C ASP A 57 19.17 -8.25 34.70
N GLN A 58 19.08 -9.48 35.23
CA GLN A 58 18.02 -9.87 36.15
C GLN A 58 18.13 -9.16 37.51
N VAL A 59 19.33 -8.72 37.90
CA VAL A 59 19.60 -8.08 39.20
C VAL A 59 19.27 -6.60 39.14
N HIS A 60 19.70 -5.93 38.06
CA HIS A 60 19.54 -4.49 37.89
C HIS A 60 18.29 -4.11 37.10
N SER A 61 17.55 -5.09 36.57
CA SER A 61 16.37 -4.89 35.73
C SER A 61 16.64 -3.95 34.55
N SER A 62 17.81 -4.08 33.93
CA SER A 62 18.27 -3.23 32.84
C SER A 62 18.45 -4.02 31.55
N MET A 63 18.26 -3.36 30.42
CA MET A 63 18.38 -3.97 29.09
C MET A 63 19.53 -3.34 28.32
N SER A 64 20.39 -4.17 27.73
CA SER A 64 21.45 -3.74 26.83
C SER A 64 21.29 -4.37 25.45
N ARG A 65 21.43 -3.57 24.39
CA ARG A 65 21.38 -4.03 23.00
C ARG A 65 22.77 -4.07 22.39
N TYR A 66 23.09 -5.15 21.70
CA TYR A 66 24.34 -5.36 20.98
C TYR A 66 24.05 -5.79 19.54
N SER A 67 24.78 -5.22 18.59
CA SER A 67 24.74 -5.61 17.18
C SER A 67 26.06 -6.30 16.85
N VAL A 68 26.01 -7.57 16.45
CA VAL A 68 27.20 -8.38 16.18
C VAL A 68 27.11 -8.98 14.79
N ASN A 69 28.19 -8.87 14.03
CA ASN A 69 28.30 -9.47 12.71
C ASN A 69 29.13 -10.76 12.84
N PRO A 70 28.78 -11.84 12.14
CA PRO A 70 29.62 -13.04 12.11
C PRO A 70 30.96 -12.71 11.44
N GLU A 71 32.05 -13.23 12.00
CA GLU A 71 33.37 -13.14 11.38
C GLU A 71 33.47 -14.11 10.19
N LYS A 72 34.25 -13.74 9.16
CA LYS A 72 34.28 -14.45 7.86
C LYS A 72 34.71 -15.94 7.93
N GLU A 73 35.30 -16.38 9.04
CA GLU A 73 35.87 -17.73 9.19
C GLU A 73 35.14 -18.60 10.23
N ASP A 74 34.23 -18.04 11.04
CA ASP A 74 33.49 -18.80 12.08
C ASP A 74 32.04 -18.27 12.24
N ASN A 75 31.12 -18.73 11.38
CA ASN A 75 29.80 -18.12 11.21
C ASN A 75 28.81 -18.31 12.38
N ASN A 76 29.12 -19.15 13.38
CA ASN A 76 28.16 -19.60 14.40
C ASN A 76 28.50 -19.22 15.85
N VAL A 77 29.65 -18.55 16.08
CA VAL A 77 30.08 -18.10 17.41
C VAL A 77 30.29 -16.60 17.38
N LEU A 78 29.57 -15.89 18.24
CA LEU A 78 29.60 -14.43 18.34
C LEU A 78 30.09 -14.05 19.74
N HIS A 79 30.88 -13.00 19.88
CA HIS A 79 31.47 -12.63 21.18
C HIS A 79 30.87 -11.35 21.74
N LEU A 80 30.48 -11.38 23.02
CA LEU A 80 30.03 -10.21 23.79
C LEU A 80 30.83 -10.06 25.07
N LYS A 81 31.02 -8.80 25.51
CA LYS A 81 31.67 -8.47 26.78
C LYS A 81 30.64 -8.06 27.83
N LEU A 82 30.50 -8.86 28.88
CA LEU A 82 29.50 -8.68 29.95
C LEU A 82 30.16 -8.76 31.32
N PHE A 83 29.62 -8.04 32.31
CA PHE A 83 30.07 -8.21 33.70
C PHE A 83 29.65 -9.57 34.25
N PRO A 84 30.31 -10.09 35.29
CA PRO A 84 29.81 -11.25 36.00
C PRO A 84 28.41 -10.99 36.55
N GLY A 85 27.49 -11.92 36.31
CA GLY A 85 26.07 -11.69 36.57
C GLY A 85 25.17 -12.78 35.99
N THR A 86 23.87 -12.67 36.25
CA THR A 86 22.85 -13.57 35.68
C THR A 86 21.98 -12.80 34.72
N TYR A 87 21.82 -13.35 33.51
CA TYR A 87 21.21 -12.67 32.39
C TYR A 87 20.16 -13.54 31.71
N THR A 88 19.17 -12.87 31.12
CA THR A 88 18.33 -13.45 30.07
C THR A 88 18.69 -12.76 28.76
N GLY A 89 19.21 -13.51 27.80
CA GLY A 89 19.50 -13.04 26.46
C GLY A 89 18.36 -13.32 25.50
N TYR A 90 18.21 -12.44 24.51
CA TYR A 90 17.38 -12.63 23.32
C TYR A 90 18.23 -12.36 22.09
N CYS A 91 18.13 -13.23 21.09
CA CYS A 91 18.84 -13.10 19.82
C CYS A 91 17.83 -12.99 18.69
N VAL A 92 17.93 -11.92 17.89
CA VAL A 92 17.07 -11.66 16.72
C VAL A 92 17.94 -11.46 15.48
N THR A 93 17.55 -12.08 14.37
CA THR A 93 18.27 -11.98 13.09
C THR A 93 17.53 -11.09 12.09
N ASN A 94 18.27 -10.57 11.10
CA ASN A 94 17.73 -9.77 9.99
C ASN A 94 16.90 -8.57 10.48
N ALA A 95 17.35 -7.93 11.57
CA ALA A 95 16.64 -6.85 12.27
C ALA A 95 17.60 -5.71 12.65
N GLU A 96 18.57 -5.42 11.78
CA GLU A 96 19.60 -4.40 11.98
C GLU A 96 19.05 -2.97 11.98
N GLU A 97 17.95 -2.72 11.26
CA GLU A 97 17.41 -1.38 11.08
C GLU A 97 16.80 -0.83 12.36
N THR A 98 17.46 0.17 12.94
CA THR A 98 17.06 0.78 14.22
C THR A 98 15.65 1.37 14.19
N GLU A 99 15.18 1.87 13.04
CA GLU A 99 13.85 2.45 12.88
C GLU A 99 12.69 1.44 13.03
N ASN A 100 12.99 0.15 12.81
CA ASN A 100 12.03 -0.93 12.96
C ASN A 100 11.85 -1.36 14.42
N TRP A 101 12.69 -0.86 15.34
CA TRP A 101 12.57 -1.15 16.77
C TRP A 101 11.75 -0.10 17.52
N GLU A 102 10.92 -0.55 18.44
CA GLU A 102 10.17 0.28 19.39
C GLU A 102 10.60 -0.12 20.81
N TYR A 103 11.43 0.72 21.44
CA TYR A 103 11.85 0.55 22.83
C TYR A 103 12.33 1.86 23.46
N ALA A 104 12.39 1.86 24.79
CA ALA A 104 13.05 2.83 25.63
C ALA A 104 13.99 2.11 26.61
N ASP A 105 14.87 2.86 27.27
CA ASP A 105 15.80 2.29 28.24
C ASP A 105 15.06 1.58 29.39
N ASN A 106 15.56 0.40 29.78
CA ASN A 106 15.06 -0.41 30.90
C ASN A 106 13.62 -0.95 30.74
N LEU A 107 13.07 -1.00 29.52
CA LEU A 107 11.81 -1.71 29.30
C LEU A 107 12.00 -3.22 29.49
N PRO A 108 10.98 -3.92 30.02
CA PRO A 108 10.99 -5.37 30.07
C PRO A 108 10.95 -5.95 28.64
N PRO A 109 11.45 -7.18 28.42
CA PRO A 109 11.50 -7.80 27.09
C PRO A 109 10.15 -7.86 26.34
N GLY A 110 9.03 -8.00 27.08
CA GLY A 110 7.69 -8.01 26.51
C GLY A 110 7.19 -6.65 25.99
N GLU A 111 7.91 -5.57 26.27
CA GLU A 111 7.62 -4.20 25.82
C GLU A 111 8.61 -3.67 24.78
N ILE A 112 9.57 -4.51 24.36
CA ILE A 112 10.51 -4.20 23.28
C ILE A 112 9.99 -4.88 22.02
N PHE A 113 9.65 -4.10 21.01
CA PHE A 113 9.02 -4.61 19.80
C PHE A 113 9.84 -4.38 18.53
N LEU A 114 9.79 -5.36 17.63
CA LEU A 114 10.19 -5.24 16.23
C LEU A 114 8.95 -5.06 15.37
N LYS A 115 8.92 -3.99 14.57
CA LYS A 115 7.81 -3.65 13.66
C LYS A 115 7.92 -4.40 12.35
N SER A 116 6.77 -4.68 11.75
CA SER A 116 6.68 -5.09 10.35
C SER A 116 7.12 -3.94 9.45
N GLY A 117 7.79 -4.23 8.35
CA GLY A 117 8.10 -3.23 7.33
C GLY A 117 6.83 -2.65 6.70
N LYS A 118 7.00 -1.59 5.90
CA LYS A 118 5.88 -0.91 5.21
C LYS A 118 5.19 -1.78 4.15
N THR A 119 5.93 -2.71 3.55
CA THR A 119 5.46 -3.55 2.43
C THR A 119 5.40 -5.03 2.78
N GLU A 120 6.37 -5.55 3.55
CA GLU A 120 6.35 -6.90 4.13
C GLU A 120 7.31 -6.94 5.32
N THR A 121 7.28 -8.01 6.12
CA THR A 121 8.27 -8.22 7.21
C THR A 121 9.49 -8.99 6.69
N GLY A 122 10.64 -8.81 7.33
CA GLY A 122 11.84 -9.61 7.02
C GLY A 122 11.72 -11.04 7.55
N ASP A 123 12.60 -11.94 7.10
CA ASP A 123 12.67 -13.30 7.67
C ASP A 123 13.33 -13.27 9.05
N HIS A 124 12.54 -12.97 10.08
CA HIS A 124 13.02 -12.82 11.44
C HIS A 124 13.02 -14.16 12.19
N LEU A 125 14.14 -14.47 12.82
CA LEU A 125 14.26 -15.54 13.80
C LEU A 125 14.48 -14.94 15.19
N LEU A 126 13.97 -15.62 16.21
CA LEU A 126 14.11 -15.25 17.62
C LEU A 126 14.49 -16.47 18.44
N GLY A 127 15.50 -16.32 19.30
CA GLY A 127 15.84 -17.27 20.35
C GLY A 127 16.05 -16.57 21.68
N GLN A 128 15.87 -17.33 22.76
CA GLN A 128 16.02 -16.87 24.14
C GLN A 128 16.91 -17.86 24.89
N SER A 129 17.78 -17.36 25.77
CA SER A 129 18.58 -18.18 26.68
C SER A 129 18.79 -17.46 28.00
N ASP A 130 18.64 -18.19 29.10
CA ASP A 130 19.13 -17.76 30.40
C ASP A 130 20.58 -18.26 30.59
N PHE A 131 21.47 -17.42 31.12
CA PHE A 131 22.87 -17.77 31.33
C PHE A 131 23.51 -16.95 32.46
N THR A 132 24.62 -17.45 32.98
CA THR A 132 25.41 -16.79 34.02
C THR A 132 26.83 -16.54 33.51
N VAL A 133 27.35 -15.36 33.78
CA VAL A 133 28.73 -14.97 33.50
C VAL A 133 29.51 -15.04 34.80
N ALA A 134 30.51 -15.93 34.87
CA ALA A 134 31.41 -16.07 36.00
C ALA A 134 32.66 -15.21 35.81
N GLN A 135 33.28 -14.80 36.93
CA GLN A 135 34.50 -13.97 36.93
C GLN A 135 35.71 -14.68 36.31
N ASP A 136 35.76 -16.02 36.43
CA ASP A 136 36.76 -16.88 35.81
C ASP A 136 36.05 -18.12 35.23
N GLY A 137 36.18 -18.37 33.92
CA GLY A 137 35.63 -19.56 33.27
C GLY A 137 35.26 -19.38 31.80
N ASP A 138 35.00 -20.50 31.11
CA ASP A 138 34.51 -20.50 29.73
C ASP A 138 33.02 -20.09 29.68
N ASN A 139 32.78 -18.78 29.66
CA ASN A 139 31.43 -18.22 29.61
C ASN A 139 30.80 -18.42 28.24
N SER A 140 29.63 -19.04 28.20
CA SER A 140 28.89 -19.24 26.96
C SER A 140 27.39 -19.23 27.15
N ALA A 141 26.67 -18.89 26.08
CA ALA A 141 25.23 -18.98 25.99
C ALA A 141 24.84 -19.58 24.64
N VAL A 142 23.73 -20.33 24.60
CA VAL A 142 23.27 -21.03 23.40
C VAL A 142 21.86 -20.59 23.06
N PHE A 143 21.68 -20.04 21.87
CA PHE A 143 20.41 -19.53 21.37
C PHE A 143 19.84 -20.46 20.31
N ASP A 144 18.73 -21.12 20.63
CA ASP A 144 17.95 -21.88 19.66
C ASP A 144 16.96 -20.96 18.97
N LEU A 145 17.30 -20.58 17.74
CA LEU A 145 16.50 -19.67 16.95
C LEU A 145 15.31 -20.38 16.30
N ASN A 146 14.13 -19.76 16.43
CA ASN A 146 12.93 -20.18 15.75
C ASN A 146 12.40 -19.02 14.89
N ARG A 147 11.96 -19.33 13.67
CA ARG A 147 11.34 -18.35 12.77
C ARG A 147 10.03 -17.84 13.38
N LYS A 148 9.82 -16.53 13.33
CA LYS A 148 8.65 -15.84 13.91
C LYS A 148 7.74 -15.18 12.87
N VAL A 149 7.94 -15.53 11.61
CA VAL A 149 7.12 -15.06 10.49
C VAL A 149 6.43 -16.24 9.83
N GLY A 150 5.23 -15.99 9.30
CA GLY A 150 4.53 -16.91 8.41
C GLY A 150 4.72 -16.48 6.95
N MET A 151 4.77 -17.44 6.04
CA MET A 151 4.78 -17.17 4.61
C MET A 151 3.40 -17.44 4.04
N LEU A 152 2.79 -16.42 3.44
CA LEU A 152 1.61 -16.58 2.60
C LEU A 152 2.06 -16.71 1.15
N ARG A 153 1.68 -17.80 0.48
CA ARG A 153 1.88 -17.99 -0.96
C ARG A 153 0.52 -17.95 -1.64
N VAL A 154 0.32 -16.94 -2.47
CA VAL A 154 -0.91 -16.76 -3.25
C VAL A 154 -0.62 -17.13 -4.70
N THR A 155 -1.34 -18.13 -5.19
CA THR A 155 -1.35 -18.56 -6.58
C THR A 155 -2.64 -18.07 -7.21
N ILE A 156 -2.55 -17.32 -8.30
CA ILE A 156 -3.71 -16.80 -9.02
C ILE A 156 -3.68 -17.35 -10.44
N GLU A 157 -4.72 -18.07 -10.84
CA GLU A 157 -4.83 -18.71 -12.16
C GLU A 157 -5.87 -18.01 -13.05
N ASN A 158 -5.73 -18.22 -14.37
CA ASN A 158 -6.62 -17.70 -15.40
C ASN A 158 -6.75 -16.16 -15.41
N ILE A 159 -5.67 -15.47 -15.04
CA ILE A 159 -5.61 -14.01 -15.06
C ILE A 159 -5.80 -13.53 -16.51
N PRO A 160 -6.80 -12.69 -16.79
CA PRO A 160 -6.98 -12.15 -18.13
C PRO A 160 -5.77 -11.29 -18.55
N GLU A 161 -5.32 -11.40 -19.80
CA GLU A 161 -4.15 -10.65 -20.32
C GLU A 161 -4.26 -9.13 -20.15
N TRP A 162 -5.48 -8.60 -20.13
CA TRP A 162 -5.76 -7.17 -19.94
C TRP A 162 -5.71 -6.71 -18.47
N LEU A 163 -5.67 -7.63 -17.49
CA LEU A 163 -5.67 -7.32 -16.06
C LEU A 163 -4.23 -7.21 -15.53
N THR A 164 -3.54 -6.14 -15.91
CA THR A 164 -2.09 -5.99 -15.69
C THR A 164 -1.70 -5.36 -14.35
N ASP A 165 -2.64 -4.78 -13.61
CA ASP A 165 -2.39 -4.03 -12.36
C ASP A 165 -3.01 -4.70 -11.13
N LEU A 166 -3.15 -6.02 -11.15
CA LEU A 166 -3.73 -6.78 -10.04
C LEU A 166 -2.85 -6.68 -8.78
N GLN A 167 -3.50 -6.46 -7.64
CA GLN A 167 -2.87 -6.33 -6.34
C GLN A 167 -3.50 -7.31 -5.36
N ILE A 168 -2.66 -7.87 -4.49
CA ILE A 168 -3.06 -8.61 -3.30
C ILE A 168 -3.15 -7.60 -2.15
N ASN A 169 -4.29 -7.56 -1.47
CA ASN A 169 -4.47 -6.83 -0.23
C ASN A 169 -4.74 -7.80 0.90
N LEU A 170 -3.93 -7.71 1.94
CA LEU A 170 -4.00 -8.56 3.12
C LEU A 170 -4.18 -7.66 4.34
N SER A 171 -5.25 -7.86 5.11
CA SER A 171 -5.52 -7.10 6.33
C SER A 171 -5.61 -8.01 7.57
N ASN A 172 -5.70 -7.38 8.74
CA ASN A 172 -5.69 -8.01 10.06
C ASN A 172 -4.38 -8.76 10.36
N ILE A 173 -3.26 -8.25 9.85
CA ILE A 173 -1.93 -8.80 10.11
C ILE A 173 -1.32 -8.13 11.33
N SER A 174 -0.55 -8.87 12.12
CA SER A 174 0.12 -8.28 13.27
C SER A 174 1.16 -7.25 12.86
N GLN A 175 1.12 -6.06 13.46
CA GLN A 175 2.04 -4.97 13.14
C GLN A 175 3.44 -5.17 13.74
N LYS A 176 3.56 -5.83 14.88
CA LYS A 176 4.84 -5.95 15.60
C LYS A 176 4.94 -7.21 16.46
N MET A 177 6.17 -7.61 16.78
CA MET A 177 6.50 -8.77 17.62
C MET A 177 7.40 -8.34 18.79
N SER A 178 7.12 -8.79 20.01
CA SER A 178 7.98 -8.56 21.18
C SER A 178 9.21 -9.48 21.21
N LEU A 179 10.19 -9.19 22.09
CA LEU A 179 11.31 -10.12 22.33
C LEU A 179 10.86 -11.44 23.00
N THR A 180 9.68 -11.50 23.58
CA THR A 180 9.08 -12.76 24.07
C THR A 180 8.36 -13.54 22.95
N GLY A 181 8.27 -12.98 21.74
CA GLY A 181 7.61 -13.59 20.60
C GLY A 181 6.10 -13.39 20.55
N GLU A 182 5.56 -12.45 21.32
CA GLU A 182 4.13 -12.08 21.26
C GLU A 182 3.89 -11.06 20.15
N TYR A 183 2.84 -11.28 19.35
CA TYR A 183 2.45 -10.35 18.29
C TYR A 183 1.44 -9.31 18.79
N LYS A 184 1.49 -8.06 18.29
CA LYS A 184 0.58 -6.95 18.64
C LYS A 184 0.34 -5.99 17.47
N GLY A 185 -0.77 -5.24 17.57
CA GLY A 185 -1.19 -4.22 16.61
C GLY A 185 -1.71 -4.84 15.32
N ASP A 186 -2.45 -4.05 14.54
CA ASP A 186 -3.03 -4.49 13.27
C ASP A 186 -2.48 -3.63 12.12
N CYS A 187 -2.14 -4.27 11.02
CA CYS A 187 -1.71 -3.61 9.80
C CYS A 187 -2.32 -4.29 8.56
N SER A 188 -2.22 -3.57 7.45
CA SER A 188 -2.60 -4.06 6.13
C SER A 188 -1.42 -3.94 5.18
N ILE A 189 -1.31 -4.90 4.28
CA ILE A 189 -0.28 -5.01 3.27
C ILE A 189 -0.95 -5.01 1.90
N THR A 190 -0.47 -4.17 0.99
CA THR A 190 -0.84 -4.20 -0.42
C THR A 190 0.41 -4.51 -1.24
N LYS A 191 0.35 -5.55 -2.07
CA LYS A 191 1.47 -5.98 -2.91
C LYS A 191 0.98 -6.26 -4.33
N ASN A 192 1.67 -5.71 -5.33
CA ASN A 192 1.42 -6.07 -6.72
C ASN A 192 1.80 -7.55 -6.93
N ILE A 193 1.03 -8.25 -7.75
CA ILE A 193 1.35 -9.64 -8.10
C ILE A 193 2.61 -9.69 -8.98
N GLY A 194 3.28 -10.84 -8.98
CA GLY A 194 4.28 -11.15 -10.01
C GLY A 194 3.65 -11.13 -11.41
N LEU A 195 4.48 -10.87 -12.42
CA LEU A 195 4.04 -10.95 -13.82
C LEU A 195 3.47 -12.36 -14.08
N PRO A 196 2.23 -12.47 -14.61
CA PRO A 196 1.68 -13.77 -14.97
C PRO A 196 2.54 -14.47 -16.03
N ASP A 197 2.61 -15.78 -15.95
CA ASP A 197 3.22 -16.62 -16.98
C ASP A 197 2.36 -16.70 -18.25
N GLU A 198 2.81 -17.46 -19.25
CA GLU A 198 2.10 -17.64 -20.53
C GLU A 198 0.70 -18.27 -20.36
N ASN A 199 0.42 -18.91 -19.23
CA ASN A 199 -0.88 -19.50 -18.91
C ASN A 199 -1.76 -18.57 -18.07
N GLY A 200 -1.34 -17.31 -17.86
CA GLY A 200 -2.06 -16.36 -17.00
C GLY A 200 -2.00 -16.74 -15.52
N THR A 201 -0.94 -17.44 -15.09
CA THR A 201 -0.74 -17.82 -13.69
C THR A 201 0.32 -16.94 -13.02
N SER A 202 0.02 -16.43 -11.83
CA SER A 202 0.97 -15.67 -11.01
C SER A 202 1.11 -16.30 -9.64
N VAL A 203 2.35 -16.44 -9.17
CA VAL A 203 2.67 -16.89 -7.81
C VAL A 203 3.36 -15.73 -7.10
N THR A 204 2.77 -15.29 -5.98
CA THR A 204 3.30 -14.20 -5.18
C THR A 204 3.40 -14.61 -3.72
N THR A 205 4.56 -14.36 -3.10
CA THR A 205 4.79 -14.67 -1.69
C THR A 205 4.86 -13.40 -0.85
N LEU A 206 4.35 -13.49 0.38
CA LEU A 206 4.36 -12.45 1.40
C LEU A 206 4.89 -13.05 2.69
N LEU A 207 5.85 -12.38 3.32
CA LEU A 207 6.22 -12.66 4.71
C LEU A 207 5.45 -11.72 5.62
N VAL A 208 4.84 -12.29 6.66
CA VAL A 208 4.03 -11.53 7.63
C VAL A 208 4.25 -12.02 9.06
N PHE A 209 4.04 -11.14 10.04
CA PHE A 209 3.82 -11.61 11.40
C PHE A 209 2.45 -12.28 11.48
N PRO A 210 2.33 -13.44 12.14
CA PRO A 210 1.05 -14.14 12.31
C PRO A 210 -0.05 -13.21 12.84
N PRO A 211 -1.26 -13.25 12.26
CA PRO A 211 -2.38 -12.48 12.75
C PRO A 211 -2.87 -13.04 14.09
N LYS A 212 -3.53 -12.21 14.91
CA LYS A 212 -4.20 -12.66 16.14
C LYS A 212 -5.55 -13.31 15.88
N GLU A 213 -6.22 -12.82 14.84
CA GLU A 213 -7.50 -13.29 14.35
C GLU A 213 -7.33 -13.77 12.90
N LYS A 214 -8.43 -14.02 12.18
CA LYS A 214 -8.34 -14.40 10.77
C LYS A 214 -7.85 -13.21 9.95
N ALA A 215 -6.83 -13.44 9.13
CA ALA A 215 -6.43 -12.48 8.12
C ALA A 215 -7.49 -12.41 7.02
N ILE A 216 -7.61 -11.26 6.36
CA ILE A 216 -8.57 -11.09 5.26
C ILE A 216 -7.80 -10.78 3.99
N LEU A 217 -8.07 -11.55 2.94
CA LEU A 217 -7.52 -11.40 1.61
C LEU A 217 -8.55 -10.79 0.66
N THR A 218 -8.12 -9.81 -0.14
CA THR A 218 -8.85 -9.35 -1.33
C THR A 218 -7.88 -9.15 -2.48
N LEU A 219 -8.38 -9.31 -3.71
CA LEU A 219 -7.66 -8.91 -4.93
C LEU A 219 -8.29 -7.62 -5.47
N SER A 220 -7.47 -6.70 -5.97
CA SER A 220 -7.98 -5.45 -6.54
C SER A 220 -7.22 -4.99 -7.78
N SER A 221 -7.90 -4.25 -8.65
CA SER A 221 -7.30 -3.53 -9.77
C SER A 221 -7.86 -2.11 -9.79
N ASN A 222 -6.95 -1.12 -9.81
CA ASN A 222 -7.33 0.29 -9.85
C ASN A 222 -7.81 0.68 -11.25
N SER A 223 -7.17 0.12 -12.29
CA SER A 223 -7.53 0.38 -13.68
C SER A 223 -8.92 -0.14 -14.03
N MET A 224 -9.33 -1.26 -13.46
CA MET A 224 -10.63 -1.90 -13.71
C MET A 224 -11.68 -1.56 -12.66
N VAL A 225 -11.33 -0.82 -11.61
CA VAL A 225 -12.21 -0.53 -10.45
C VAL A 225 -12.84 -1.83 -9.92
N PHE A 226 -11.97 -2.82 -9.72
CA PHE A 226 -12.34 -4.18 -9.35
C PHE A 226 -11.79 -4.48 -7.95
N VAL A 227 -12.63 -5.05 -7.09
CA VAL A 227 -12.25 -5.61 -5.79
C VAL A 227 -13.07 -6.87 -5.59
N THR A 228 -12.42 -7.96 -5.19
CA THR A 228 -13.10 -9.21 -4.86
C THR A 228 -13.83 -9.13 -3.53
N PRO A 229 -14.80 -10.02 -3.24
CA PRO A 229 -15.26 -10.25 -1.88
C PRO A 229 -14.10 -10.57 -0.93
N GLU A 230 -14.31 -10.30 0.36
CA GLU A 230 -13.37 -10.66 1.42
C GLU A 230 -13.25 -12.18 1.55
N HIS A 231 -12.02 -12.69 1.49
CA HIS A 231 -11.70 -14.09 1.75
C HIS A 231 -10.97 -14.22 3.09
N PRO A 232 -11.61 -14.78 4.13
CA PRO A 232 -10.94 -15.01 5.41
C PRO A 232 -9.94 -16.16 5.29
N ILE A 233 -8.74 -15.98 5.83
CA ILE A 233 -7.69 -17.00 5.90
C ILE A 233 -7.72 -17.62 7.29
N GLU A 234 -7.90 -18.94 7.36
CA GLU A 234 -8.08 -19.64 8.64
C GLU A 234 -6.78 -19.71 9.44
N SER A 235 -5.62 -19.82 8.78
CA SER A 235 -4.37 -19.98 9.52
C SER A 235 -3.13 -19.47 8.78
N ILE A 236 -2.58 -18.34 9.24
CA ILE A 236 -1.20 -17.93 8.94
C ILE A 236 -0.38 -18.07 10.23
N LEU A 237 0.57 -19.01 10.25
CA LEU A 237 1.31 -19.34 11.47
C LEU A 237 2.81 -19.10 11.28
N ALA A 238 3.49 -18.79 12.39
CA ALA A 238 4.94 -18.65 12.37
C ALA A 238 5.61 -19.98 11.98
N ASN A 239 6.67 -19.88 11.18
CA ASN A 239 7.42 -21.03 10.67
C ASN A 239 6.56 -22.01 9.84
N ARG A 240 5.54 -21.49 9.15
CA ARG A 240 4.66 -22.24 8.25
C ARG A 240 4.48 -21.50 6.93
N ILE A 241 4.16 -22.27 5.90
CA ILE A 241 3.69 -21.76 4.61
C ILE A 241 2.19 -22.03 4.55
N THR A 242 1.41 -20.97 4.37
CA THR A 242 -0.02 -21.02 4.07
C THR A 242 -0.17 -20.78 2.57
N GLU A 243 -0.81 -21.72 1.88
CA GLU A 243 -1.03 -21.60 0.43
C GLU A 243 -2.49 -21.29 0.14
N ILE A 244 -2.70 -20.29 -0.73
CA ILE A 244 -4.02 -19.90 -1.23
C ILE A 244 -4.01 -19.93 -2.74
N LYS A 245 -5.02 -20.58 -3.30
CA LYS A 245 -5.27 -20.64 -4.73
C LYS A 245 -6.52 -19.85 -5.07
N ALA A 246 -6.38 -18.81 -5.89
CA ALA A 246 -7.46 -18.02 -6.44
C ALA A 246 -7.62 -18.32 -7.94
N ILE A 247 -8.83 -18.61 -8.40
CA ILE A 247 -9.08 -18.98 -9.80
C ILE A 247 -10.10 -18.02 -10.39
N PHE A 248 -9.70 -17.28 -11.43
CA PHE A 248 -10.64 -16.46 -12.20
C PHE A 248 -11.52 -17.35 -13.09
N LYS A 249 -12.83 -17.36 -12.82
CA LYS A 249 -13.80 -18.18 -13.57
C LYS A 249 -13.89 -17.76 -15.03
N ASP A 250 -13.76 -18.71 -15.94
CA ASP A 250 -14.09 -18.48 -17.35
C ASP A 250 -15.57 -18.82 -17.59
N PRO A 251 -16.39 -17.94 -18.23
CA PRO A 251 -17.80 -18.25 -18.47
C PRO A 251 -18.04 -19.45 -19.41
N ALA A 252 -17.00 -19.94 -20.11
CA ALA A 252 -17.07 -21.07 -21.03
C ALA A 252 -16.36 -22.36 -20.57
N ALA A 253 -15.53 -22.32 -19.51
CA ALA A 253 -14.82 -23.50 -19.05
C ALA A 253 -15.62 -24.21 -17.96
N THR A 254 -16.52 -25.10 -18.40
CA THR A 254 -17.05 -26.15 -17.54
C THR A 254 -15.91 -27.13 -17.25
N SER A 255 -15.45 -27.14 -16.01
CA SER A 255 -14.90 -28.31 -15.32
C SER A 255 -13.87 -29.15 -16.09
N GLU A 256 -12.58 -28.82 -15.99
CA GLU A 256 -11.55 -29.85 -15.94
C GLU A 256 -10.64 -29.58 -14.74
N LEU A 257 -10.84 -30.42 -13.72
CA LEU A 257 -10.01 -30.54 -12.54
C LEU A 257 -8.71 -31.22 -12.96
N ASP A 258 -7.68 -30.44 -13.31
CA ASP A 258 -6.33 -30.98 -13.49
C ASP A 258 -5.52 -30.80 -12.20
N ILE A 259 -5.53 -31.87 -11.39
CA ILE A 259 -4.62 -32.02 -10.25
C ILE A 259 -3.23 -32.28 -10.82
N THR A 260 -2.35 -31.29 -10.73
CA THR A 260 -0.91 -31.53 -10.87
C THR A 260 -0.17 -31.06 -9.63
N THR A 261 -0.07 -31.95 -8.65
CA THR A 261 0.85 -31.81 -7.50
C THR A 261 2.28 -32.00 -7.99
N ARG A 262 3.14 -31.01 -7.77
CA ARG A 262 4.60 -31.19 -7.75
C ARG A 262 5.24 -30.45 -6.58
N LEU A 263 6.04 -31.22 -5.83
CA LEU A 263 6.73 -30.87 -4.59
C LEU A 263 7.78 -29.75 -4.72
N ALA A 264 7.89 -28.94 -3.66
CA ALA A 264 9.18 -28.52 -3.10
C ALA A 264 9.00 -28.05 -1.63
N ASP A 265 9.69 -28.74 -0.69
CA ASP A 265 9.58 -28.64 0.78
C ASP A 265 10.24 -27.40 1.41
N TRP A 266 9.99 -27.18 2.71
CA TRP A 266 11.06 -26.84 3.70
C TRP A 266 10.75 -27.34 5.16
N ASP A 267 10.06 -28.48 5.27
CA ASP A 267 9.81 -29.29 6.48
C ASP A 267 8.63 -28.91 7.42
N GLU A 268 7.51 -29.52 7.03
CA GLU A 268 6.45 -30.12 7.88
C GLU A 268 5.52 -29.15 8.61
N THR A 269 4.69 -28.42 7.84
CA THR A 269 3.21 -28.49 7.84
C THR A 269 2.72 -27.43 6.84
N ILE A 270 2.23 -27.85 5.67
CA ILE A 270 1.56 -26.96 4.72
C ILE A 270 0.09 -26.89 5.14
N LEU A 271 -0.41 -25.68 5.34
CA LEU A 271 -1.84 -25.45 5.56
C LEU A 271 -2.43 -25.03 4.21
N GLN A 272 -3.22 -25.91 3.62
CA GLN A 272 -3.96 -25.63 2.39
C GLN A 272 -5.32 -25.04 2.76
N GLU A 273 -5.57 -23.83 2.27
CA GLU A 273 -6.90 -23.26 2.28
C GLU A 273 -7.73 -23.83 1.12
N ALA A 274 -9.06 -23.76 1.24
CA ALA A 274 -9.94 -24.16 0.15
C ALA A 274 -9.78 -23.20 -1.05
N ASP A 275 -9.90 -23.74 -2.27
CA ASP A 275 -9.83 -22.94 -3.50
C ASP A 275 -10.83 -21.78 -3.44
N TRP A 276 -10.32 -20.58 -3.73
CA TRP A 276 -11.11 -19.37 -3.79
C TRP A 276 -11.48 -19.06 -5.23
N GLU A 277 -12.71 -19.40 -5.59
CA GLU A 277 -13.22 -19.04 -6.92
C GLU A 277 -13.59 -17.56 -6.98
N VAL A 278 -13.07 -16.88 -8.00
CA VAL A 278 -13.26 -15.44 -8.21
C VAL A 278 -13.92 -15.20 -9.56
N ASP A 279 -15.01 -14.43 -9.59
CA ASP A 279 -15.62 -14.03 -10.86
C ASP A 279 -14.67 -13.08 -11.61
N LYS A 280 -14.48 -13.32 -12.92
CA LYS A 280 -13.69 -12.40 -13.76
C LYS A 280 -14.32 -11.01 -13.72
N PRO A 281 -13.53 -9.93 -13.53
CA PRO A 281 -14.02 -8.59 -13.75
C PRO A 281 -14.55 -8.46 -15.18
N GLN A 282 -15.55 -7.61 -15.39
CA GLN A 282 -15.93 -7.24 -16.75
C GLN A 282 -14.75 -6.51 -17.40
N GLY A 283 -14.20 -7.08 -18.49
CA GLY A 283 -12.99 -6.59 -19.15
C GLY A 283 -13.10 -5.15 -19.69
N PRO A 284 -12.04 -4.64 -20.35
CA PRO A 284 -12.06 -3.29 -20.90
C PRO A 284 -13.25 -3.11 -21.86
N CYS A 285 -13.87 -1.94 -21.82
CA CYS A 285 -14.95 -1.62 -22.76
C CYS A 285 -14.41 -1.60 -24.19
N THR A 286 -15.02 -2.40 -25.07
CA THR A 286 -14.74 -2.42 -26.51
C THR A 286 -16.07 -2.25 -27.26
N GLY A 287 -16.03 -1.69 -28.46
CA GLY A 287 -17.22 -1.46 -29.28
C GLY A 287 -17.44 0.00 -29.68
N VAL A 288 -18.61 0.27 -30.25
CA VAL A 288 -19.04 1.59 -30.73
C VAL A 288 -20.39 1.90 -30.09
N GLY A 289 -20.65 3.18 -29.83
CA GLY A 289 -21.94 3.61 -29.31
C GLY A 289 -23.09 3.13 -30.19
N ASN A 290 -24.22 2.80 -29.56
CA ASN A 290 -25.42 2.27 -30.22
C ASN A 290 -26.18 3.30 -31.07
N GLY A 291 -25.60 4.49 -31.28
CA GLY A 291 -26.17 5.59 -32.06
C GLY A 291 -27.27 6.39 -31.35
N THR A 292 -27.69 5.99 -30.14
CA THR A 292 -28.66 6.75 -29.34
C THR A 292 -27.91 7.71 -28.42
N ASN A 293 -27.93 8.99 -28.75
CA ASN A 293 -27.31 10.02 -27.93
C ASN A 293 -28.14 10.27 -26.65
N LEU A 294 -27.51 10.13 -25.49
CA LEU A 294 -28.09 10.43 -24.18
C LEU A 294 -28.01 11.92 -23.82
N VAL A 295 -27.14 12.68 -24.50
CA VAL A 295 -27.02 14.13 -24.30
C VAL A 295 -28.18 14.84 -25.00
N LEU A 296 -28.95 15.60 -24.23
CA LEU A 296 -30.01 16.44 -24.75
C LEU A 296 -29.42 17.70 -25.37
N ASN A 297 -29.88 18.04 -26.59
CA ASN A 297 -29.42 19.21 -27.33
C ASN A 297 -27.88 19.28 -27.48
N GLY A 298 -27.22 18.14 -27.72
CA GLY A 298 -25.76 18.05 -27.83
C GLY A 298 -25.17 18.70 -29.08
N SER A 299 -25.98 18.92 -30.13
CA SER A 299 -25.63 19.68 -31.34
C SER A 299 -26.13 21.13 -31.30
N PHE A 300 -26.70 21.58 -30.18
CA PHE A 300 -27.10 22.97 -29.95
C PHE A 300 -28.05 23.60 -30.98
N GLU A 301 -28.87 22.78 -31.66
CA GLU A 301 -29.80 23.24 -32.68
C GLU A 301 -31.07 23.88 -32.08
N SER A 302 -31.43 23.50 -30.84
CA SER A 302 -32.57 24.08 -30.13
C SER A 302 -32.32 25.56 -29.75
N ASP A 303 -33.40 26.25 -29.40
CA ASP A 303 -33.32 27.64 -28.97
C ASP A 303 -32.64 27.78 -27.60
N PHE A 304 -32.14 28.99 -27.34
CA PHE A 304 -31.53 29.33 -26.06
C PHE A 304 -32.59 29.95 -25.14
N ILE A 305 -32.59 29.51 -23.89
CA ILE A 305 -33.46 30.02 -22.83
C ILE A 305 -32.55 30.72 -21.82
N ASP A 306 -32.81 32.00 -21.53
CA ASP A 306 -32.00 32.81 -20.61
C ASP A 306 -30.48 32.76 -20.90
N ASP A 307 -30.11 32.94 -22.17
CA ASP A 307 -28.72 32.88 -22.68
C ASP A 307 -28.01 31.53 -22.48
N LEU A 308 -28.75 30.45 -22.28
CA LEU A 308 -28.24 29.08 -22.19
C LEU A 308 -28.87 28.15 -23.22
N PRO A 309 -28.12 27.20 -23.78
CA PRO A 309 -28.71 26.15 -24.60
C PRO A 309 -29.71 25.33 -23.78
N ASP A 310 -30.85 24.99 -24.37
CA ASP A 310 -31.86 24.17 -23.71
C ASP A 310 -31.27 22.87 -23.11
N HIS A 311 -31.67 22.53 -21.89
CA HIS A 311 -31.16 21.44 -21.05
C HIS A 311 -29.69 21.53 -20.58
N TRP A 312 -29.00 22.64 -20.83
CA TRP A 312 -27.64 22.87 -20.34
C TRP A 312 -27.61 23.83 -19.16
N ASN A 313 -26.60 23.66 -18.31
CA ASN A 313 -26.29 24.57 -17.22
C ASN A 313 -24.92 25.20 -17.47
N ALA A 314 -24.73 26.44 -17.04
CA ALA A 314 -23.42 27.06 -16.97
C ALA A 314 -23.17 27.69 -15.60
N ASP A 315 -21.90 27.73 -15.21
CA ASP A 315 -21.46 28.37 -13.98
C ASP A 315 -20.00 28.84 -14.15
N VAL A 316 -19.47 29.57 -13.17
CA VAL A 316 -18.18 30.23 -13.23
C VAL A 316 -17.20 29.66 -12.23
N SER A 317 -15.92 29.66 -12.61
CA SER A 317 -14.85 29.24 -11.69
C SER A 317 -14.58 30.26 -10.57
N SER A 318 -15.08 31.50 -10.71
CA SER A 318 -15.01 32.57 -9.70
C SER A 318 -16.21 33.49 -9.85
N LYS A 319 -16.77 33.94 -8.71
CA LYS A 319 -17.94 34.85 -8.66
C LYS A 319 -17.71 36.22 -9.30
N GLU A 320 -16.47 36.54 -9.66
CA GLU A 320 -16.10 37.78 -10.36
C GLU A 320 -16.43 37.75 -11.85
N TYR A 321 -16.75 36.57 -12.40
CA TYR A 321 -17.10 36.40 -13.81
C TYR A 321 -18.60 36.11 -13.97
N THR A 322 -19.15 36.44 -15.14
CA THR A 322 -20.50 36.04 -15.55
C THR A 322 -20.36 35.02 -16.68
N PRO A 323 -21.08 33.88 -16.64
CA PRO A 323 -21.10 32.95 -17.78
C PRO A 323 -21.50 33.67 -19.06
N ARG A 324 -20.77 33.44 -20.15
CA ARG A 324 -21.12 33.95 -21.48
C ARG A 324 -21.12 32.81 -22.47
N ILE A 325 -22.32 32.32 -22.77
CA ILE A 325 -22.57 31.20 -23.67
C ILE A 325 -23.33 31.76 -24.87
N VAL A 326 -22.72 31.71 -26.06
CA VAL A 326 -23.24 32.38 -27.25
C VAL A 326 -23.57 31.33 -28.31
N SER A 327 -24.79 31.35 -28.83
CA SER A 327 -25.15 30.58 -30.03
C SER A 327 -24.46 31.18 -31.25
N VAL A 328 -23.78 30.35 -32.03
CA VAL A 328 -23.09 30.76 -33.25
C VAL A 328 -23.51 29.89 -34.43
N THR A 329 -23.48 30.45 -35.64
CA THR A 329 -23.76 29.72 -36.90
C THR A 329 -22.49 29.37 -37.69
N SER A 330 -21.33 29.79 -37.20
CA SER A 330 -20.02 29.42 -37.75
C SER A 330 -18.90 29.70 -36.75
N PRO A 331 -17.90 28.82 -36.62
CA PRO A 331 -17.83 27.49 -37.23
C PRO A 331 -18.74 26.47 -36.53
N THR A 332 -19.33 25.54 -37.29
CA THR A 332 -20.14 24.41 -36.80
C THR A 332 -19.51 23.08 -37.23
N GLN A 333 -19.72 22.03 -36.45
CA GLN A 333 -19.27 20.66 -36.73
C GLN A 333 -20.42 19.82 -37.30
N GLU A 334 -21.60 19.91 -36.70
CA GLU A 334 -22.82 19.22 -37.12
C GLU A 334 -23.98 20.23 -37.14
N GLY A 335 -24.88 20.12 -38.13
CA GLY A 335 -26.01 21.03 -38.21
C GLY A 335 -25.63 22.47 -38.57
N SER A 336 -26.36 23.42 -37.99
CA SER A 336 -26.36 24.84 -38.35
C SER A 336 -25.98 25.77 -37.20
N LYS A 337 -25.90 25.26 -35.97
CA LYS A 337 -25.54 26.00 -34.77
C LYS A 337 -24.43 25.29 -34.01
N ALA A 338 -23.70 26.06 -33.21
CA ALA A 338 -22.77 25.57 -32.20
C ALA A 338 -22.79 26.53 -31.00
N VAL A 339 -22.09 26.18 -29.94
CA VAL A 339 -21.90 27.07 -28.78
C VAL A 339 -20.50 27.64 -28.77
N ARG A 340 -20.38 28.95 -28.55
CA ARG A 340 -19.13 29.61 -28.15
C ARG A 340 -19.16 29.95 -26.67
N ILE A 341 -18.23 29.40 -25.92
CA ILE A 341 -18.01 29.67 -24.50
C ILE A 341 -16.96 30.78 -24.36
N GLU A 342 -17.38 31.95 -23.88
CA GLU A 342 -16.51 33.11 -23.68
C GLU A 342 -16.13 33.29 -22.21
N GLY A 343 -14.86 33.64 -21.96
CA GLY A 343 -14.37 33.87 -20.61
C GLY A 343 -14.22 32.60 -19.75
N LYS A 344 -14.00 32.83 -18.44
CA LYS A 344 -13.77 31.77 -17.44
C LYS A 344 -15.07 31.18 -16.93
N THR A 345 -15.59 30.20 -17.66
CA THR A 345 -16.85 29.53 -17.36
C THR A 345 -16.82 28.08 -17.83
N TYR A 346 -17.82 27.31 -17.42
CA TYR A 346 -17.99 25.94 -17.86
C TYR A 346 -19.45 25.66 -18.19
N LEU A 347 -19.64 24.76 -19.15
CA LEU A 347 -20.93 24.30 -19.63
C LEU A 347 -21.07 22.82 -19.27
N TYR A 348 -22.21 22.42 -18.68
CA TYR A 348 -22.42 21.04 -18.26
C TYR A 348 -23.86 20.56 -18.37
N GLN A 349 -24.01 19.24 -18.47
CA GLN A 349 -25.28 18.53 -18.38
C GLN A 349 -25.09 17.25 -17.56
N ASP A 350 -26.03 16.97 -16.66
CA ASP A 350 -26.07 15.70 -15.92
C ASP A 350 -27.00 14.74 -16.66
N ILE A 351 -26.44 13.65 -17.18
CA ILE A 351 -27.20 12.62 -17.90
C ILE A 351 -27.34 11.33 -17.07
N PRO A 352 -28.49 10.64 -17.13
CA PRO A 352 -28.66 9.36 -16.46
C PRO A 352 -27.84 8.27 -17.14
N VAL A 353 -27.21 7.41 -16.35
CA VAL A 353 -26.43 6.25 -16.82
C VAL A 353 -26.68 5.05 -15.91
N THR A 354 -26.34 3.86 -16.40
CA THR A 354 -26.42 2.59 -15.68
C THR A 354 -25.02 2.20 -15.23
N GLY A 355 -24.84 1.98 -13.93
CA GLY A 355 -23.57 1.52 -13.36
C GLY A 355 -23.11 0.19 -13.98
N GLY A 356 -21.81 0.08 -14.26
CA GLY A 356 -21.21 -1.07 -14.94
C GLY A 356 -21.33 -1.08 -16.47
N GLN A 357 -22.22 -0.28 -17.06
CA GLN A 357 -22.38 -0.18 -18.52
C GLN A 357 -21.21 0.59 -19.17
N CYS A 358 -20.88 0.22 -20.41
CA CYS A 358 -19.90 0.94 -21.24
C CYS A 358 -20.56 2.08 -22.04
N TYR A 359 -19.87 3.21 -22.15
CA TYR A 359 -20.33 4.38 -22.89
C TYR A 359 -19.24 4.93 -23.81
N GLN A 360 -19.58 5.21 -25.06
CA GLN A 360 -18.73 5.96 -25.98
C GLN A 360 -19.02 7.45 -25.82
N LEU A 361 -17.97 8.22 -25.56
CA LEU A 361 -18.05 9.68 -25.44
C LEU A 361 -17.44 10.32 -26.69
N LYS A 362 -18.13 11.31 -27.24
CA LYS A 362 -17.63 12.19 -28.31
C LYS A 362 -17.95 13.63 -27.92
N MET A 363 -16.96 14.51 -28.01
CA MET A 363 -17.15 15.93 -27.71
C MET A 363 -16.28 16.75 -28.66
N TYR A 364 -16.91 17.42 -29.62
CA TYR A 364 -16.19 18.17 -30.63
C TYR A 364 -15.92 19.59 -30.15
N VAL A 365 -14.65 19.95 -30.13
CA VAL A 365 -14.17 21.23 -29.60
C VAL A 365 -13.28 21.91 -30.64
N ASN A 366 -13.48 23.20 -30.85
CA ASN A 366 -12.65 24.05 -31.71
C ASN A 366 -12.19 25.30 -30.94
N ALA A 367 -10.88 25.48 -30.84
CA ALA A 367 -10.23 26.61 -30.19
C ALA A 367 -9.36 27.35 -31.21
N PRO A 368 -9.93 28.23 -32.05
CA PRO A 368 -9.19 28.85 -33.16
C PRO A 368 -8.26 29.99 -32.74
N ALA A 369 -8.18 30.31 -31.45
CA ALA A 369 -7.43 31.45 -30.93
C ALA A 369 -6.45 30.98 -29.84
N HIS A 370 -5.20 31.40 -29.95
CA HIS A 370 -4.10 31.01 -29.05
C HIS A 370 -4.34 31.36 -27.57
N GLU A 371 -5.21 32.34 -27.28
CA GLU A 371 -5.55 32.72 -25.91
C GLU A 371 -6.53 31.72 -25.25
N VAL A 372 -7.19 30.84 -26.02
CA VAL A 372 -8.14 29.86 -25.51
C VAL A 372 -7.39 28.77 -24.75
N LYS A 373 -7.85 28.51 -23.53
CA LYS A 373 -7.31 27.48 -22.64
C LYS A 373 -8.46 26.68 -22.07
N TRP A 374 -8.48 25.37 -22.25
CA TRP A 374 -9.66 24.55 -21.94
C TRP A 374 -9.34 23.17 -21.38
N ARG A 375 -10.35 22.49 -20.81
CA ARG A 375 -10.29 21.08 -20.39
C ARG A 375 -11.65 20.41 -20.53
N SER A 376 -11.67 19.17 -21.01
CA SER A 376 -12.78 18.25 -20.78
C SER A 376 -12.71 17.70 -19.35
N TRP A 377 -13.86 17.67 -18.66
CA TRP A 377 -13.94 17.37 -17.23
C TRP A 377 -15.16 16.53 -16.84
N CYS A 378 -15.46 15.50 -17.62
CA CYS A 378 -16.63 14.67 -17.34
C CYS A 378 -16.45 13.85 -16.05
N THR A 379 -17.51 13.67 -15.27
CA THR A 379 -17.45 13.04 -13.93
C THR A 379 -18.57 12.02 -13.73
N TRP A 380 -18.22 10.79 -13.34
CA TRP A 380 -19.18 9.79 -12.87
C TRP A 380 -19.74 10.16 -11.49
N MET A 381 -21.04 9.96 -11.28
CA MET A 381 -21.70 10.36 -10.04
C MET A 381 -22.72 9.33 -9.53
N LYS A 382 -22.81 9.24 -8.21
CA LYS A 382 -23.90 8.56 -7.48
C LYS A 382 -24.69 9.60 -6.68
N GLY A 383 -25.89 9.93 -7.16
CA GLY A 383 -26.63 11.08 -6.63
C GLY A 383 -25.88 12.39 -6.88
N SER A 384 -25.34 13.01 -5.83
CA SER A 384 -24.49 14.22 -5.87
C SER A 384 -23.01 13.94 -5.57
N LYS A 385 -22.63 12.69 -5.26
CA LYS A 385 -21.25 12.31 -4.92
C LYS A 385 -20.47 11.96 -6.18
N ASN A 386 -19.28 12.54 -6.34
CA ASN A 386 -18.36 12.20 -7.41
C ASN A 386 -17.72 10.83 -7.17
N LEU A 387 -17.55 10.06 -8.24
CA LEU A 387 -16.87 8.77 -8.29
C LEU A 387 -15.53 8.89 -9.05
N PRO A 388 -14.62 7.91 -8.97
CA PRO A 388 -13.35 7.94 -9.71
C PRO A 388 -13.57 8.20 -11.21
N SER A 389 -12.95 9.25 -11.74
CA SER A 389 -13.21 9.77 -13.10
C SER A 389 -11.96 10.27 -13.82
N ASP A 390 -10.76 9.96 -13.33
CA ASP A 390 -9.52 10.55 -13.87
C ASP A 390 -9.31 10.26 -15.37
N ALA A 391 -9.80 9.12 -15.86
CA ALA A 391 -9.76 8.75 -17.28
C ALA A 391 -10.64 9.63 -18.18
N LEU A 392 -11.64 10.33 -17.61
CA LEU A 392 -12.56 11.21 -18.33
C LEU A 392 -12.08 12.67 -18.40
N HIS A 393 -10.98 12.98 -17.70
CA HIS A 393 -10.42 14.31 -17.64
C HIS A 393 -9.29 14.49 -18.65
N SER A 394 -9.19 15.67 -19.26
CA SER A 394 -7.97 16.04 -19.98
C SER A 394 -6.78 16.04 -18.99
N PRO A 395 -5.66 15.35 -19.27
CA PRO A 395 -4.55 15.22 -18.31
C PRO A 395 -3.86 16.56 -18.02
N SER A 396 -3.86 17.47 -19.00
CA SER A 396 -3.37 18.84 -18.90
C SER A 396 -4.37 19.83 -19.50
N TYR A 397 -4.10 21.12 -19.33
CA TYR A 397 -4.78 22.15 -20.12
C TYR A 397 -4.52 21.93 -21.61
N GLN A 398 -5.56 22.13 -22.40
CA GLN A 398 -5.55 22.13 -23.85
C GLN A 398 -5.64 23.56 -24.37
N TYR A 399 -5.19 23.77 -25.60
CA TYR A 399 -5.01 25.09 -26.21
C TYR A 399 -5.60 25.12 -27.63
N GLU A 400 -5.03 25.94 -28.51
CA GLU A 400 -5.43 26.13 -29.89
C GLU A 400 -5.57 24.81 -30.67
N THR A 401 -6.62 24.71 -31.48
CA THR A 401 -6.87 23.58 -32.37
C THR A 401 -7.06 24.06 -33.80
N SER A 402 -6.69 23.22 -34.77
CA SER A 402 -6.97 23.47 -36.18
C SER A 402 -8.34 22.89 -36.54
N GLY A 403 -9.40 23.66 -36.30
CA GLY A 403 -10.78 23.22 -36.46
C GLY A 403 -11.26 22.33 -35.31
N TYR A 404 -12.37 21.63 -35.53
CA TYR A 404 -12.97 20.75 -34.54
C TYR A 404 -12.18 19.45 -34.37
N ILE A 405 -11.91 19.09 -33.12
CA ILE A 405 -11.34 17.80 -32.72
C ILE A 405 -12.28 17.10 -31.73
N ASP A 406 -12.32 15.77 -31.75
CA ASP A 406 -12.99 15.01 -30.70
C ASP A 406 -12.08 14.90 -29.46
N ALA A 407 -12.47 15.54 -28.36
CA ALA A 407 -11.72 15.56 -27.11
C ALA A 407 -11.52 14.17 -26.49
N TYR A 408 -12.36 13.19 -26.85
CA TYR A 408 -12.29 11.81 -26.36
C TYR A 408 -11.72 10.83 -27.38
N ALA A 409 -11.49 11.26 -28.63
CA ALA A 409 -11.00 10.43 -29.73
C ALA A 409 -11.78 9.10 -29.88
N GLY A 410 -13.11 9.14 -29.68
CA GLY A 410 -14.00 7.99 -29.78
C GLY A 410 -13.81 6.92 -28.70
N LYS A 411 -13.11 7.21 -27.60
CA LYS A 411 -12.87 6.26 -26.50
C LYS A 411 -14.17 5.82 -25.82
N VAL A 412 -14.12 4.59 -25.30
CA VAL A 412 -15.21 3.98 -24.53
C VAL A 412 -14.80 3.85 -23.08
N PHE A 413 -15.72 4.17 -22.17
CA PHE A 413 -15.48 4.21 -20.73
C PHE A 413 -16.53 3.37 -20.00
N ARG A 414 -16.11 2.62 -18.98
CA ARG A 414 -17.02 1.89 -18.10
C ARG A 414 -17.50 2.82 -17.00
N ALA A 415 -18.82 2.90 -16.80
CA ALA A 415 -19.37 3.55 -15.62
C ALA A 415 -19.03 2.71 -14.37
N PRO A 416 -18.58 3.31 -13.26
CA PRO A 416 -18.45 2.61 -11.98
C PRO A 416 -19.74 1.88 -11.62
N ALA A 417 -19.65 0.74 -10.94
CA ALA A 417 -20.79 -0.16 -10.70
C ALA A 417 -21.99 0.52 -10.02
N ASP A 418 -21.76 1.55 -9.22
CA ASP A 418 -22.79 2.28 -8.49
C ASP A 418 -23.08 3.68 -9.07
N ALA A 419 -22.57 3.99 -10.27
CA ALA A 419 -22.86 5.23 -10.97
C ALA A 419 -24.33 5.28 -11.40
N THR A 420 -24.94 6.45 -11.20
CA THR A 420 -26.33 6.75 -11.61
C THR A 420 -26.40 7.88 -12.62
N LYS A 421 -25.34 8.69 -12.70
CA LYS A 421 -25.24 9.85 -13.59
C LYS A 421 -23.82 10.03 -14.13
N LEU A 422 -23.72 10.61 -15.31
CA LEU A 422 -22.50 11.18 -15.85
C LEU A 422 -22.73 12.69 -15.99
N ARG A 423 -21.86 13.50 -15.38
CA ARG A 423 -21.78 14.93 -15.68
C ARG A 423 -20.88 15.10 -16.89
N VAL A 424 -21.44 15.54 -18.01
CA VAL A 424 -20.67 15.94 -19.19
C VAL A 424 -20.32 17.40 -19.05
N GLU A 425 -19.03 17.73 -19.03
CA GLU A 425 -18.56 19.09 -18.69
C GLU A 425 -17.34 19.51 -19.52
N ILE A 426 -17.40 20.75 -20.01
CA ILE A 426 -16.34 21.41 -20.76
C ILE A 426 -16.04 22.77 -20.14
N ARG A 427 -14.76 23.04 -19.88
CA ARG A 427 -14.32 24.25 -19.15
C ARG A 427 -13.47 25.14 -20.04
N ASN A 428 -13.76 26.44 -20.06
CA ASN A 428 -12.90 27.47 -20.63
C ASN A 428 -12.25 28.29 -19.51
N TYR A 429 -10.98 28.63 -19.68
CA TYR A 429 -10.13 29.35 -18.73
C TYR A 429 -9.54 30.65 -19.30
N MET A 430 -9.96 31.03 -20.51
CA MET A 430 -9.59 32.28 -21.17
C MET A 430 -10.18 33.48 -20.43
N ASP A 431 -9.47 34.60 -20.37
CA ASP A 431 -10.08 35.87 -19.96
C ASP A 431 -11.11 36.35 -21.01
N PRO A 432 -12.18 37.06 -20.62
CA PRO A 432 -13.22 37.48 -21.56
C PRO A 432 -12.65 38.39 -22.67
N VAL A 433 -12.76 37.93 -23.92
CA VAL A 433 -12.44 38.72 -25.12
C VAL A 433 -13.64 38.63 -26.07
N GLU A 434 -14.20 39.77 -26.43
CA GLU A 434 -15.38 39.83 -27.28
C GLU A 434 -15.15 39.10 -28.61
N GLY A 435 -16.10 38.22 -28.98
CA GLY A 435 -16.02 37.49 -30.24
C GLY A 435 -15.07 36.29 -30.24
N LYS A 436 -14.31 36.06 -29.16
CA LYS A 436 -13.39 34.92 -29.02
C LYS A 436 -13.85 33.99 -27.91
N GLY A 437 -13.64 32.70 -28.11
CA GLY A 437 -13.99 31.69 -27.12
C GLY A 437 -13.71 30.28 -27.60
N LEU A 438 -14.08 29.33 -26.76
CA LEU A 438 -14.05 27.90 -27.05
C LEU A 438 -15.34 27.52 -27.76
N TYR A 439 -15.24 26.97 -28.97
CA TYR A 439 -16.40 26.49 -29.71
C TYR A 439 -16.62 25.01 -29.38
N VAL A 440 -17.87 24.64 -29.13
CA VAL A 440 -18.27 23.28 -28.75
C VAL A 440 -19.49 22.88 -29.55
N ASP A 441 -19.48 21.66 -30.06
CA ASP A 441 -20.55 21.11 -30.87
C ASP A 441 -20.58 19.56 -30.81
N ALA A 442 -21.67 18.97 -31.30
CA ALA A 442 -21.87 17.53 -31.53
C ALA A 442 -21.47 16.63 -30.33
N ILE A 443 -21.88 17.02 -29.12
CA ILE A 443 -21.60 16.26 -27.89
C ILE A 443 -22.49 15.02 -27.85
N ARG A 444 -21.87 13.84 -27.73
CA ARG A 444 -22.56 12.55 -27.69
C ARG A 444 -22.07 11.68 -26.55
N VAL A 445 -23.03 11.05 -25.86
CA VAL A 445 -22.79 9.93 -24.98
C VAL A 445 -23.72 8.81 -25.41
N GLU A 446 -23.15 7.70 -25.87
CA GLU A 446 -23.89 6.59 -26.44
C GLU A 446 -23.55 5.33 -25.63
N ALA A 447 -24.55 4.56 -25.21
CA ALA A 447 -24.29 3.27 -24.59
C ALA A 447 -23.64 2.33 -25.62
N VAL A 448 -22.68 1.52 -25.18
CA VAL A 448 -22.07 0.46 -25.99
C VAL A 448 -22.72 -0.85 -25.59
N ASP A 449 -23.35 -1.50 -26.57
CA ASP A 449 -24.10 -2.74 -26.39
C ASP A 449 -23.19 -3.98 -26.37
#